data_AF-A0A7C8V6W2-F1
#
_entry.id   AF-A0A7C8V6W2-F1
#
_cell.length_a   1.000
_cell.length_b   1.000
_cell.length_c   1.000
_cell.angle_alpha   90.00
_cell.angle_beta   90.00
_cell.angle_gamma   90.00
#
_symmetry.space_group_name_H-M   'P 1'
#
loop_
_entity.id
_entity.type
_entity.pdbx_description
1 polymer ?
#
loop_
_entity_poly.entity_id
_entity_poly.type
_entity_poly.pdbx_seq_one_letter_code
_entity_poly.pdbx_strand_id
1 'polypeptide(L)'
;MPQVSTPLALLTGSIYAFSKFAPLHLRQPALDLLTPHLSDKALSRLLLLCASTFAITTVAKSILGVSGWFSRNSENNWVEDKYDWGSELVLITGASSGFGEKIAAKLATRGTKVVTVDKNGLGPQLQTYKNVHHYQVDITDWEALGSAVEQIKVEHGDPTVLILNAGICHKIPILNKDFSKIRTLIDVNLTSHFAMLQHFLPAMVKNNHGHIMSLGSLSSYIPIPGAADYSATKSGLCALHEALRLELRHIYKANKVRTSLVHPLWTHTPLIKDFEPDLKELGLPTLQLDETINPIVGQLYSGYGGTLIVPNHLGFATGIRG
;
A
#
# COMPACT_ATOMS: atom_id res chain seq x y z
N MET A 1 -0.17 -11.54 65.89
CA MET A 1 0.29 -11.06 64.57
C MET A 1 -0.73 -10.04 64.07
N PRO A 2 -0.32 -8.84 63.63
CA PRO A 2 -1.28 -7.83 63.19
C PRO A 2 -1.90 -8.28 61.86
N GLN A 3 -3.22 -8.26 61.78
CA GLN A 3 -3.96 -8.49 60.54
C GLN A 3 -3.54 -7.43 59.53
N VAL A 4 -2.91 -7.86 58.43
CA VAL A 4 -2.67 -7.00 57.27
C VAL A 4 -4.06 -6.65 56.73
N SER A 5 -4.41 -5.37 56.73
CA SER A 5 -5.63 -4.90 56.10
C SER A 5 -5.62 -5.33 54.63
N THR A 6 -6.71 -5.97 54.21
CA THR A 6 -6.96 -6.55 52.88
C THR A 6 -6.57 -5.67 51.67
N PRO A 7 -6.63 -4.33 51.69
CA PRO A 7 -6.32 -3.51 50.51
C PRO A 7 -4.84 -3.54 50.10
N LEU A 8 -3.91 -3.79 51.03
CA LEU A 8 -2.47 -3.78 50.74
C LEU A 8 -2.01 -5.01 49.96
N ALA A 9 -2.77 -6.12 50.01
CA ALA A 9 -2.42 -7.38 49.35
C ALA A 9 -2.60 -7.33 47.82
N LEU A 10 -3.32 -6.33 47.31
CA LEU A 10 -3.64 -6.18 45.88
C LEU A 10 -2.76 -5.14 45.17
N LEU A 11 -1.92 -4.41 45.91
CA LEU A 11 -0.90 -3.54 45.32
C LEU A 11 0.23 -4.41 44.77
N THR A 12 0.65 -4.19 43.52
CA THR A 12 1.80 -4.87 42.91
C THR A 12 2.83 -3.86 42.40
N GLY A 13 4.05 -4.33 42.14
CA GLY A 13 5.11 -3.51 41.55
C GLY A 13 5.55 -2.32 42.41
N SER A 14 5.78 -1.18 41.76
CA SER A 14 6.33 0.05 42.37
C SER A 14 5.43 0.65 43.45
N ILE A 15 4.11 0.50 43.35
CA ILE A 15 3.15 1.01 44.34
C ILE A 15 3.18 0.16 45.62
N TYR A 16 3.32 -1.17 45.49
CA TYR A 16 3.55 -2.05 46.63
C TYR A 16 4.90 -1.76 47.30
N ALA A 17 5.95 -1.59 46.51
CA ALA A 17 7.29 -1.25 47.01
C ALA A 17 7.27 0.08 47.78
N PHE A 18 6.62 1.12 47.26
CA PHE A 18 6.43 2.38 47.96
C PHE A 18 5.64 2.19 49.27
N SER A 19 4.54 1.41 49.24
CA SER A 19 3.75 1.13 50.43
C SER A 19 4.51 0.34 51.50
N LYS A 20 5.55 -0.43 51.15
CA LYS A 20 6.34 -1.24 52.09
C LYS A 20 7.59 -0.51 52.61
N PHE A 21 8.28 0.22 51.74
CA PHE A 21 9.64 0.68 51.99
C PHE A 21 9.79 2.21 52.08
N ALA A 22 8.75 2.99 51.80
CA ALA A 22 8.82 4.45 51.93
C ALA A 22 8.78 4.92 53.41
N PRO A 23 9.45 6.04 53.75
CA PRO A 23 9.38 6.66 55.08
C PRO A 23 7.94 6.97 55.52
N LEU A 24 7.63 6.74 56.80
CA LEU A 24 6.28 6.85 57.38
C LEU A 24 5.56 8.17 57.07
N HIS A 25 6.27 9.30 57.07
CA HIS A 25 5.71 10.63 56.81
C HIS A 25 5.30 10.86 55.35
N LEU A 26 5.83 10.08 54.39
CA LEU A 26 5.42 10.11 52.98
C LEU A 26 4.40 9.01 52.68
N ARG A 27 4.49 7.89 53.38
CA ARG A 27 3.65 6.71 53.20
C ARG A 27 2.22 6.94 53.67
N GLN A 28 2.02 7.49 54.87
CA GLN A 28 0.70 7.56 55.49
C GLN A 28 -0.29 8.48 54.73
N PRO A 29 0.10 9.71 54.32
CA PRO A 29 -0.80 10.59 53.56
C PRO A 29 -1.18 10.01 52.19
N ALA A 30 -0.25 9.33 51.53
CA ALA A 30 -0.50 8.69 50.23
C ALA A 30 -1.46 7.49 50.37
N LEU A 31 -1.30 6.69 51.43
CA LEU A 31 -2.24 5.61 51.72
C LEU A 31 -3.61 6.16 52.09
N ASP A 32 -3.71 7.18 52.95
CA ASP A 32 -4.99 7.76 53.37
C ASP A 32 -5.75 8.41 52.18
N LEU A 33 -5.04 8.90 51.16
CA LEU A 33 -5.63 9.39 49.90
C LEU A 33 -6.15 8.26 49.00
N LEU A 34 -5.46 7.11 48.96
CA LEU A 34 -5.77 5.99 48.08
C LEU A 34 -6.81 5.03 48.68
N THR A 35 -6.78 4.82 50.00
CA THR A 35 -7.60 3.84 50.73
C THR A 35 -9.12 4.03 50.55
N PRO A 36 -9.67 5.26 50.53
CA PRO A 36 -11.11 5.50 50.30
C PRO A 36 -11.59 5.10 48.89
N HIS A 37 -10.69 5.12 47.90
CA HIS A 37 -11.00 4.83 46.51
C HIS A 37 -10.67 3.38 46.10
N LEU A 38 -9.91 2.67 46.93
CA LEU A 38 -9.53 1.26 46.78
C LEU A 38 -10.49 0.32 47.54
N SER A 39 -11.80 0.42 47.30
CA SER A 39 -12.69 -0.65 47.78
C SER A 39 -12.38 -1.96 47.03
N ASP A 40 -12.33 -3.10 47.73
CA ASP A 40 -12.04 -4.41 47.11
C ASP A 40 -12.96 -4.71 45.92
N LYS A 41 -14.20 -4.19 45.95
CA LYS A 41 -15.17 -4.29 44.84
C LYS A 41 -14.82 -3.40 43.64
N ALA A 42 -14.33 -2.18 43.85
CA ALA A 42 -13.91 -1.30 42.77
C ALA A 42 -12.63 -1.81 42.10
N LEU A 43 -11.66 -2.28 42.90
CA LEU A 43 -10.41 -2.81 42.39
C LEU A 43 -10.61 -4.15 41.64
N SER A 44 -11.44 -5.05 42.16
CA SER A 44 -11.80 -6.29 41.44
C SER A 44 -12.55 -6.02 40.14
N ARG A 45 -13.48 -5.05 40.11
CA ARG A 45 -14.15 -4.62 38.87
C ARG A 45 -13.16 -4.04 37.87
N LEU A 46 -12.21 -3.22 38.32
CA LEU A 46 -11.17 -2.65 37.45
C LEU A 46 -10.23 -3.73 36.90
N LEU A 47 -9.79 -4.67 37.74
CA LEU A 47 -8.95 -5.79 37.32
C LEU A 47 -9.68 -6.71 36.34
N LEU A 48 -10.98 -6.99 36.57
CA LEU A 48 -11.81 -7.74 35.63
C LEU A 48 -11.98 -6.98 34.31
N LEU A 49 -12.20 -5.67 34.34
CA LEU A 49 -12.25 -4.84 33.13
C LEU A 49 -10.92 -4.90 32.37
N CYS A 50 -9.78 -4.69 33.03
CA CYS A 50 -8.46 -4.78 32.38
C CYS A 50 -8.15 -6.19 31.84
N ALA A 51 -8.48 -7.24 32.60
CA ALA A 51 -8.30 -8.63 32.16
C ALA A 51 -9.22 -8.95 30.96
N SER A 52 -10.45 -8.47 30.98
CA SER A 52 -11.42 -8.66 29.89
C SER A 52 -11.01 -7.89 28.64
N THR A 53 -10.58 -6.64 28.74
CA THR A 53 -10.09 -5.86 27.59
C THR A 53 -8.81 -6.46 27.02
N PHE A 54 -7.90 -6.92 27.88
CA PHE A 54 -6.71 -7.65 27.45
C PHE A 54 -7.05 -8.96 26.74
N ALA A 55 -7.99 -9.74 27.26
CA ALA A 55 -8.45 -10.98 26.63
C ALA A 55 -9.12 -10.70 25.28
N ILE A 56 -10.05 -9.75 25.22
CA ILE A 56 -10.77 -9.35 24.00
C ILE A 56 -9.78 -8.86 22.94
N THR A 57 -8.85 -7.98 23.30
CA THR A 57 -7.88 -7.42 22.35
C THR A 57 -6.89 -8.48 21.86
N THR A 58 -6.45 -9.39 22.73
CA THR A 58 -5.61 -10.53 22.34
C THR A 58 -6.35 -11.45 21.38
N VAL A 59 -7.58 -11.86 21.70
CA VAL A 59 -8.41 -12.70 20.84
C VAL A 59 -8.68 -12.02 19.49
N ALA A 60 -9.05 -10.74 19.50
CA ALA A 60 -9.27 -9.97 18.27
C ALA A 60 -8.00 -9.92 17.40
N LYS A 61 -6.83 -9.64 17.99
CA LYS A 61 -5.54 -9.65 17.26
C LYS A 61 -5.20 -11.03 16.71
N SER A 62 -5.47 -12.10 17.46
CA SER A 62 -5.27 -13.47 16.97
C SER A 62 -6.19 -13.79 15.80
N ILE A 63 -7.47 -13.44 15.88
CA ILE A 63 -8.43 -13.63 14.78
C ILE A 63 -8.00 -12.85 13.55
N LEU A 64 -7.65 -11.57 13.71
CA LEU A 64 -7.16 -10.73 12.60
C LEU A 64 -5.86 -11.27 12.00
N GLY A 65 -4.95 -11.78 12.83
CA GLY A 65 -3.70 -12.40 12.39
C GLY A 65 -3.92 -13.69 11.59
N VAL A 66 -4.79 -14.57 12.08
CA VAL A 66 -5.18 -15.81 11.37
C VAL A 66 -5.92 -15.47 10.08
N SER A 67 -6.87 -14.54 10.12
CA SER A 67 -7.57 -14.06 8.93
C SER A 67 -6.61 -13.48 7.91
N GLY A 68 -5.66 -12.64 8.33
CA GLY A 68 -4.64 -12.08 7.45
C GLY A 68 -3.73 -13.14 6.82
N TRP A 69 -3.39 -14.19 7.58
CA TRP A 69 -2.67 -15.34 7.05
C TRP A 69 -3.50 -16.07 5.98
N PHE A 70 -4.78 -16.37 6.23
CA PHE A 70 -5.65 -16.98 5.23
C PHE A 70 -5.83 -16.11 3.99
N SER A 71 -6.06 -14.81 4.16
CA SER A 71 -6.19 -13.85 3.06
C SER A 71 -4.93 -13.84 2.21
N ARG A 72 -3.74 -13.69 2.82
CA ARG A 72 -2.47 -13.71 2.09
C ARG A 72 -2.26 -15.01 1.31
N ASN A 73 -2.50 -16.16 1.93
CA ASN A 73 -2.29 -17.44 1.26
C ASN A 73 -3.32 -17.68 0.15
N SER A 74 -4.58 -17.33 0.39
CA SER A 74 -5.64 -17.38 -0.63
C SER A 74 -5.29 -16.46 -1.80
N GLU A 75 -4.80 -15.25 -1.51
CA GLU A 75 -4.41 -14.29 -2.51
C GLU A 75 -3.21 -14.74 -3.35
N ASN A 76 -2.38 -15.62 -2.78
CA ASN A 76 -1.18 -16.15 -3.39
C ASN A 76 -1.34 -17.61 -3.82
N ASN A 77 -2.59 -18.06 -4.01
CA ASN A 77 -2.96 -19.38 -4.51
C ASN A 77 -2.36 -20.56 -3.72
N TRP A 78 -1.98 -20.36 -2.46
CA TRP A 78 -1.32 -21.36 -1.61
C TRP A 78 -0.01 -21.90 -2.20
N VAL A 79 0.63 -21.14 -3.09
CA VAL A 79 1.87 -21.51 -3.76
C VAL A 79 2.89 -20.43 -3.49
N GLU A 80 4.15 -20.82 -3.28
CA GLU A 80 5.28 -19.90 -3.19
C GLU A 80 5.96 -19.72 -4.56
N ASP A 81 6.56 -18.54 -4.75
CA ASP A 81 7.41 -18.26 -5.91
C ASP A 81 8.68 -17.57 -5.44
N LYS A 82 9.77 -17.71 -6.19
CA LYS A 82 11.08 -17.17 -5.83
C LYS A 82 11.49 -16.09 -6.81
N TYR A 83 11.88 -14.94 -6.28
CA TYR A 83 12.40 -13.82 -7.06
C TYR A 83 13.90 -13.67 -6.78
N ASP A 84 14.70 -13.74 -7.83
CA ASP A 84 16.12 -13.41 -7.78
C ASP A 84 16.30 -12.03 -8.40
N TRP A 85 16.27 -10.99 -7.56
CA TRP A 85 16.26 -9.58 -7.99
C TRP A 85 17.45 -9.15 -8.85
N GLY A 86 18.54 -9.92 -8.91
CA GLY A 86 19.64 -9.70 -9.85
C GLY A 86 19.35 -10.22 -11.26
N SER A 87 18.43 -11.16 -11.39
CA SER A 87 17.98 -11.80 -12.64
C SER A 87 16.61 -11.28 -13.11
N GLU A 88 15.83 -10.62 -12.24
CA GLU A 88 14.54 -10.05 -12.60
C GLU A 88 14.67 -8.87 -13.59
N LEU A 89 13.70 -8.79 -14.51
CA LEU A 89 13.50 -7.65 -15.40
C LEU A 89 12.22 -6.92 -15.00
N VAL A 90 12.36 -5.69 -14.50
CA VAL A 90 11.23 -4.86 -14.09
C VAL A 90 10.91 -3.86 -15.20
N LEU A 91 9.67 -3.85 -15.69
CA LEU A 91 9.15 -2.78 -16.52
C LEU A 91 8.25 -1.87 -15.68
N ILE A 92 8.47 -0.56 -15.76
CA ILE A 92 7.66 0.45 -15.07
C ILE A 92 7.18 1.56 -16.01
N THR A 93 5.88 1.83 -15.98
CA THR A 93 5.29 2.97 -16.72
C THR A 93 5.27 4.23 -15.85
N GLY A 94 5.41 5.42 -16.45
CA GLY A 94 5.32 6.69 -15.72
C GLY A 94 6.51 6.96 -14.80
N ALA A 95 7.72 6.60 -15.23
CA ALA A 95 8.92 6.63 -14.39
C ALA A 95 9.73 7.93 -14.46
N SER A 96 9.26 8.94 -15.19
CA SER A 96 9.99 10.21 -15.34
C SER A 96 9.75 11.18 -14.17
N SER A 97 8.86 10.85 -13.23
CA SER A 97 8.68 11.61 -11.98
C SER A 97 7.99 10.80 -10.88
N GLY A 98 7.94 11.36 -9.67
CA GLY A 98 7.06 10.92 -8.60
C GLY A 98 7.30 9.47 -8.15
N PHE A 99 6.24 8.65 -8.12
CA PHE A 99 6.33 7.27 -7.66
C PHE A 99 7.19 6.41 -8.57
N GLY A 100 7.00 6.51 -9.88
CA GLY A 100 7.70 5.68 -10.85
C GLY A 100 9.20 5.91 -10.80
N GLU A 101 9.63 7.17 -10.76
CA GLU A 101 11.05 7.52 -10.65
C GLU A 101 11.68 6.93 -9.37
N LYS A 102 11.01 7.10 -8.23
CA LYS A 102 11.53 6.64 -6.94
C LYS A 102 11.55 5.11 -6.80
N ILE A 103 10.54 4.42 -7.35
CA ILE A 103 10.49 2.95 -7.40
C ILE A 103 11.64 2.44 -8.27
N ALA A 104 11.80 2.98 -9.48
CA ALA A 104 12.88 2.62 -10.39
C ALA A 104 14.25 2.82 -9.75
N ALA A 105 14.48 3.96 -9.08
CA ALA A 105 15.74 4.24 -8.41
C ALA A 105 16.05 3.24 -7.29
N LYS A 106 15.05 2.85 -6.47
CA LYS A 106 15.24 1.87 -5.38
C LYS A 106 15.53 0.46 -5.90
N LEU A 107 14.89 0.05 -7.00
CA LEU A 107 15.17 -1.23 -7.66
C LEU A 107 16.55 -1.23 -8.31
N ALA A 108 16.88 -0.16 -9.05
CA ALA A 108 18.17 -0.03 -9.73
C ALA A 108 19.34 0.00 -8.74
N THR A 109 19.18 0.64 -7.58
CA THR A 109 20.16 0.64 -6.48
C THR A 109 20.48 -0.76 -5.95
N ARG A 110 19.55 -1.71 -6.08
CA ARG A 110 19.77 -3.12 -5.70
C ARG A 110 20.29 -3.99 -6.85
N GLY A 111 20.63 -3.41 -7.99
CA GLY A 111 21.18 -4.11 -9.15
C GLY A 111 20.14 -4.73 -10.08
N THR A 112 18.84 -4.58 -9.79
CA THR A 112 17.77 -5.07 -10.68
C THR A 112 17.78 -4.33 -12.01
N LYS A 113 17.56 -5.03 -13.11
CA LYS A 113 17.43 -4.41 -14.44
C LYS A 113 16.04 -3.78 -14.56
N VAL A 114 16.00 -2.49 -14.87
CA VAL A 114 14.76 -1.70 -14.95
C VAL A 114 14.59 -1.12 -16.35
N VAL A 115 13.45 -1.38 -16.96
CA VAL A 115 12.96 -0.75 -18.18
C VAL A 115 11.89 0.25 -17.80
N THR A 116 12.03 1.48 -18.27
CA THR A 116 11.10 2.57 -18.01
C THR A 116 10.40 2.99 -19.29
N VAL A 117 9.08 3.21 -19.22
CA VAL A 117 8.26 3.72 -20.31
C VAL A 117 7.54 4.98 -19.83
N ASP A 118 7.80 6.10 -20.47
CA ASP A 118 7.15 7.39 -20.15
C ASP A 118 7.16 8.28 -21.39
N LYS A 119 6.20 9.18 -21.54
CA LYS A 119 6.20 10.14 -22.66
C LYS A 119 7.30 11.20 -22.52
N ASN A 120 7.77 11.43 -21.29
CA ASN A 120 8.82 12.38 -20.97
C ASN A 120 10.16 11.66 -20.82
N GLY A 121 11.26 12.35 -21.11
CA GLY A 121 12.60 11.81 -20.90
C GLY A 121 12.90 11.44 -19.45
N LEU A 122 13.88 10.56 -19.28
CA LEU A 122 14.33 10.05 -17.98
C LEU A 122 14.89 11.18 -17.09
N GLY A 123 14.48 11.21 -15.81
CA GLY A 123 14.98 12.17 -14.82
C GLY A 123 16.50 12.05 -14.56
N PRO A 124 17.19 13.13 -14.15
CA PRO A 124 18.65 13.14 -13.95
C PRO A 124 19.14 12.07 -12.98
N GLN A 125 18.35 11.75 -11.95
CA GLN A 125 18.70 10.71 -10.98
C GLN A 125 18.82 9.35 -11.67
N LEU A 126 17.82 8.97 -12.47
CA LEU A 126 17.78 7.66 -13.11
C LEU A 126 18.82 7.51 -14.23
N GLN A 127 19.23 8.61 -14.88
CA GLN A 127 20.30 8.61 -15.88
C GLN A 127 21.66 8.14 -15.32
N THR A 128 21.86 8.20 -14.00
CA THR A 128 23.11 7.75 -13.36
C THR A 128 23.22 6.22 -13.27
N TYR A 129 22.12 5.49 -13.46
CA TYR A 129 22.07 4.03 -13.33
C TYR A 129 22.24 3.35 -14.69
N LYS A 130 23.27 2.50 -14.81
CA LYS A 130 23.56 1.74 -16.06
C LYS A 130 22.56 0.60 -16.32
N ASN A 131 21.88 0.14 -15.28
CA ASN A 131 20.87 -0.91 -15.32
C ASN A 131 19.44 -0.35 -15.50
N VAL A 132 19.31 0.94 -15.85
CA VAL A 132 18.04 1.57 -16.22
C VAL A 132 18.04 1.87 -17.71
N HIS A 133 17.04 1.37 -18.42
CA HIS A 133 16.83 1.58 -19.85
C HIS A 133 15.52 2.34 -20.05
N HIS A 134 15.51 3.35 -20.92
CA HIS A 134 14.37 4.26 -21.05
C HIS A 134 13.83 4.28 -22.47
N TYR A 135 12.52 4.12 -22.58
CA TYR A 135 11.76 4.23 -23.81
C TYR A 135 10.81 5.42 -23.68
N GLN A 136 11.10 6.47 -24.44
CA GLN A 136 10.31 7.69 -24.44
C GLN A 136 9.10 7.53 -25.37
N VAL A 137 7.96 7.11 -24.82
CA VAL A 137 6.76 6.74 -25.57
C VAL A 137 5.51 7.18 -24.82
N ASP A 138 4.57 7.80 -25.52
CA ASP A 138 3.23 7.98 -24.98
C ASP A 138 2.50 6.64 -24.96
N ILE A 139 2.18 6.16 -23.76
CA ILE A 139 1.49 4.89 -23.54
C ILE A 139 0.06 4.84 -24.10
N THR A 140 -0.46 5.96 -24.62
CA THR A 140 -1.75 6.02 -25.32
C THR A 140 -1.62 6.04 -26.85
N ASP A 141 -0.39 6.13 -27.37
CA ASP A 141 -0.10 5.91 -28.78
C ASP A 141 0.13 4.42 -29.01
N TRP A 142 -0.92 3.72 -29.46
CA TRP A 142 -0.91 2.25 -29.55
C TRP A 142 0.09 1.71 -30.58
N GLU A 143 0.36 2.47 -31.64
CA GLU A 143 1.34 2.08 -32.67
C GLU A 143 2.77 2.26 -32.17
N ALA A 144 3.06 3.42 -31.58
CA ALA A 144 4.36 3.68 -30.97
C ALA A 144 4.64 2.75 -29.79
N LEU A 145 3.62 2.48 -28.96
CA LEU A 145 3.69 1.52 -27.85
C LEU A 145 4.01 0.11 -28.38
N GLY A 146 3.31 -0.35 -29.41
CA GLY A 146 3.56 -1.66 -30.01
C GLY A 146 5.00 -1.79 -30.52
N SER A 147 5.50 -0.76 -31.20
CA SER A 147 6.90 -0.73 -31.69
C SER A 147 7.91 -0.79 -30.55
N ALA A 148 7.67 -0.03 -29.47
CA ALA A 148 8.54 -0.03 -28.31
C ALA A 148 8.50 -1.35 -27.52
N VAL A 149 7.34 -2.00 -27.44
CA VAL A 149 7.19 -3.33 -26.83
C VAL A 149 8.07 -4.35 -27.55
N GLU A 150 8.04 -4.38 -28.88
CA GLU A 150 8.87 -5.30 -29.65
C GLU A 150 10.36 -5.01 -29.45
N GLN A 151 10.75 -3.73 -29.45
CA GLN A 151 12.12 -3.33 -29.16
C GLN A 151 12.57 -3.77 -27.76
N ILE A 152 11.74 -3.56 -26.73
CA ILE A 152 12.01 -3.99 -25.35
C ILE A 152 12.24 -5.50 -25.28
N LYS A 153 11.37 -6.28 -25.93
CA LYS A 153 11.48 -7.75 -25.95
C LYS A 153 12.76 -8.22 -26.63
N VAL A 154 13.14 -7.59 -27.73
CA VAL A 154 14.38 -7.92 -28.46
C VAL A 154 15.63 -7.55 -27.65
N GLU A 155 15.67 -6.35 -27.07
CA GLU A 155 16.87 -5.83 -26.39
C GLU A 155 17.03 -6.34 -24.95
N HIS A 156 15.94 -6.71 -24.29
CA HIS A 156 15.93 -7.00 -22.87
C HIS A 156 15.29 -8.33 -22.48
N GLY A 157 14.42 -8.87 -23.32
CA GLY A 157 13.59 -10.04 -23.01
C GLY A 157 12.24 -9.68 -22.41
N ASP A 158 11.52 -10.69 -21.94
CA ASP A 158 10.21 -10.51 -21.31
C ASP A 158 10.33 -10.05 -19.85
N PRO A 159 9.68 -8.94 -19.45
CA PRO A 159 9.64 -8.51 -18.07
C PRO A 159 8.99 -9.56 -17.15
N THR A 160 9.61 -9.80 -16.00
CA THR A 160 9.08 -10.65 -14.93
C THR A 160 8.28 -9.83 -13.93
N VAL A 161 8.52 -8.53 -13.83
CA VAL A 161 7.73 -7.61 -12.99
C VAL A 161 7.20 -6.47 -13.85
N LEU A 162 5.89 -6.23 -13.80
CA LEU A 162 5.22 -5.16 -14.53
C LEU A 162 4.56 -4.18 -13.55
N ILE A 163 5.08 -2.97 -13.48
CA ILE A 163 4.60 -1.89 -12.61
C ILE A 163 3.80 -0.88 -13.44
N LEU A 164 2.48 -0.99 -13.37
CA LEU A 164 1.53 -0.14 -14.07
C LEU A 164 1.24 1.11 -13.23
N ASN A 165 2.14 2.10 -13.36
CA ASN A 165 2.18 3.29 -12.52
C ASN A 165 1.73 4.59 -13.22
N ALA A 166 1.89 4.70 -14.54
CA ALA A 166 1.52 5.91 -15.27
C ALA A 166 0.08 6.36 -14.96
N GLY A 167 -0.09 7.67 -14.80
CA GLY A 167 -1.38 8.25 -14.45
C GLY A 167 -1.38 9.77 -14.51
N ILE A 168 -2.53 10.33 -14.85
CA ILE A 168 -2.80 11.76 -14.80
C ILE A 168 -4.05 12.05 -13.96
N CYS A 169 -4.11 13.26 -13.42
CA CYS A 169 -5.26 13.77 -12.68
C CYS A 169 -5.36 15.29 -12.88
N HIS A 170 -6.59 15.79 -13.01
CA HIS A 170 -6.86 17.23 -13.10
C HIS A 170 -8.09 17.54 -12.25
N LYS A 171 -7.97 18.56 -11.41
CA LYS A 171 -9.06 19.05 -10.55
C LYS A 171 -9.99 19.97 -11.33
N ILE A 172 -10.94 19.39 -12.06
CA ILE A 172 -11.94 20.13 -12.85
C ILE A 172 -13.32 19.49 -12.63
N PRO A 173 -14.32 20.24 -12.13
CA PRO A 173 -15.69 19.75 -11.97
C PRO A 173 -16.26 19.19 -13.27
N ILE A 174 -17.15 18.19 -13.15
CA ILE A 174 -17.66 17.43 -14.29
C ILE A 174 -18.31 18.29 -15.38
N LEU A 175 -19.03 19.36 -15.00
CA LEU A 175 -19.69 20.27 -15.93
C LEU A 175 -18.70 21.13 -16.74
N ASN A 176 -17.47 21.28 -16.24
CA ASN A 176 -16.45 22.16 -16.82
C ASN A 176 -15.30 21.36 -17.47
N LYS A 177 -15.39 20.02 -17.49
CA LYS A 177 -14.32 19.16 -18.00
C LYS A 177 -14.60 18.75 -19.44
N ASP A 178 -13.68 19.10 -20.33
CA ASP A 178 -13.75 18.72 -21.74
C ASP A 178 -13.76 17.19 -21.89
N PHE A 179 -14.64 16.69 -22.75
CA PHE A 179 -14.77 15.24 -22.96
C PHE A 179 -13.49 14.60 -23.52
N SER A 180 -12.69 15.35 -24.29
CA SER A 180 -11.38 14.89 -24.76
C SER A 180 -10.41 14.62 -23.61
N LYS A 181 -10.38 15.49 -22.58
CA LYS A 181 -9.55 15.29 -21.38
C LYS A 181 -10.01 14.08 -20.58
N ILE A 182 -11.32 13.85 -20.50
CA ILE A 182 -11.88 12.63 -19.86
C ILE A 182 -11.39 11.38 -20.60
N ARG A 183 -11.46 11.37 -21.94
CA ARG A 183 -10.96 10.25 -22.76
C ARG A 183 -9.48 10.02 -22.55
N THR A 184 -8.64 11.05 -22.67
CA THR A 184 -7.19 10.93 -22.42
C THR A 184 -6.90 10.41 -21.01
N LEU A 185 -7.62 10.87 -19.99
CA LEU A 185 -7.44 10.37 -18.63
C LEU A 185 -7.82 8.89 -18.52
N ILE A 186 -8.92 8.45 -19.14
CA ILE A 186 -9.30 7.03 -19.19
C ILE A 186 -8.22 6.22 -19.91
N ASP A 187 -7.70 6.73 -21.02
CA ASP A 187 -6.70 6.02 -21.81
C ASP A 187 -5.38 5.84 -21.06
N VAL A 188 -4.91 6.89 -20.38
CA VAL A 188 -3.69 6.86 -19.57
C VAL A 188 -3.85 6.05 -18.28
N ASN A 189 -5.00 6.16 -17.60
CA ASN A 189 -5.14 5.59 -16.25
C ASN A 189 -5.73 4.18 -16.23
N LEU A 190 -6.34 3.74 -17.34
CA LEU A 190 -7.07 2.47 -17.41
C LEU A 190 -6.82 1.71 -18.72
N THR A 191 -7.07 2.30 -19.89
CA THR A 191 -6.92 1.58 -21.18
C THR A 191 -5.48 1.10 -21.37
N SER A 192 -4.48 1.91 -21.03
CA SER A 192 -3.07 1.52 -21.11
C SER A 192 -2.74 0.32 -20.22
N HIS A 193 -3.41 0.14 -19.08
CA HIS A 193 -3.18 -1.03 -18.22
C HIS A 193 -3.58 -2.32 -18.94
N PHE A 194 -4.70 -2.30 -19.68
CA PHE A 194 -5.08 -3.43 -20.55
C PHE A 194 -4.05 -3.67 -21.65
N ALA A 195 -3.60 -2.61 -22.34
CA ALA A 195 -2.62 -2.73 -23.41
C ALA A 195 -1.30 -3.35 -22.90
N MET A 196 -0.75 -2.83 -21.80
CA MET A 196 0.48 -3.36 -21.19
C MET A 196 0.32 -4.81 -20.74
N LEU A 197 -0.83 -5.18 -20.17
CA LEU A 197 -1.13 -6.57 -19.83
C LEU A 197 -1.15 -7.47 -21.07
N GLN A 198 -1.85 -7.07 -22.13
CA GLN A 198 -1.91 -7.87 -23.37
C GLN A 198 -0.52 -8.11 -23.98
N HIS A 199 0.39 -7.13 -23.88
CA HIS A 199 1.74 -7.25 -24.41
C HIS A 199 2.68 -8.14 -23.59
N PHE A 200 2.61 -8.08 -22.25
CA PHE A 200 3.63 -8.69 -21.37
C PHE A 200 3.12 -9.86 -20.50
N LEU A 201 1.82 -9.95 -20.24
CA LEU A 201 1.22 -11.06 -19.48
C LEU A 201 1.45 -12.45 -20.12
N PRO A 202 1.42 -12.63 -21.46
CA PRO A 202 1.55 -13.95 -22.06
C PRO A 202 2.83 -14.70 -21.64
N ALA A 203 3.96 -13.99 -21.55
CA ALA A 203 5.23 -14.59 -21.12
C ALA A 203 5.20 -14.99 -19.64
N MET A 204 4.64 -14.14 -18.77
CA MET A 204 4.47 -14.46 -17.34
C MET A 204 3.60 -15.69 -17.13
N VAL A 205 2.49 -15.80 -17.88
CA VAL A 205 1.59 -16.95 -17.87
C VAL A 205 2.31 -18.21 -18.35
N LYS A 206 2.98 -18.14 -19.50
CA LYS A 206 3.72 -19.26 -20.09
C LYS A 206 4.79 -19.80 -19.13
N ASN A 207 5.53 -18.91 -18.48
CA ASN A 207 6.59 -19.27 -17.55
C ASN A 207 6.07 -19.58 -16.14
N ASN A 208 4.79 -19.30 -15.86
CA ASN A 208 4.17 -19.35 -14.55
C ASN A 208 5.06 -18.67 -13.50
N HIS A 209 5.49 -17.44 -13.81
CA HIS A 209 6.35 -16.62 -13.00
C HIS A 209 6.17 -15.16 -13.40
N GLY A 210 5.96 -14.29 -12.42
CA GLY A 210 5.94 -12.85 -12.63
C GLY A 210 5.08 -12.09 -11.63
N HIS A 211 5.14 -10.76 -11.63
CA HIS A 211 4.39 -9.91 -10.70
C HIS A 211 3.83 -8.68 -11.42
N ILE A 212 2.51 -8.54 -11.45
CA ILE A 212 1.84 -7.32 -11.89
C ILE A 212 1.53 -6.43 -10.68
N MET A 213 2.05 -5.21 -10.64
CA MET A 213 1.73 -4.22 -9.63
C MET A 213 1.01 -3.03 -10.26
N SER A 214 -0.23 -2.77 -9.84
CA SER A 214 -1.02 -1.64 -10.30
C SER A 214 -1.09 -0.54 -9.24
N LEU A 215 -0.84 0.71 -9.66
CA LEU A 215 -0.94 1.87 -8.78
C LEU A 215 -2.35 2.45 -8.88
N GLY A 216 -3.19 2.04 -7.93
CA GLY A 216 -4.50 2.60 -7.67
C GLY A 216 -4.43 3.92 -6.90
N SER A 217 -5.45 4.16 -6.08
CA SER A 217 -5.55 5.32 -5.18
C SER A 217 -6.60 5.03 -4.12
N LEU A 218 -6.54 5.70 -2.96
CA LEU A 218 -7.69 5.74 -2.05
C LEU A 218 -8.95 6.30 -2.72
N SER A 219 -8.83 7.06 -3.81
CA SER A 219 -9.97 7.53 -4.62
C SER A 219 -10.79 6.42 -5.28
N SER A 220 -10.29 5.18 -5.26
CA SER A 220 -11.04 3.99 -5.70
C SER A 220 -12.22 3.65 -4.77
N TYR A 221 -12.14 4.12 -3.52
CA TYR A 221 -13.15 3.88 -2.48
C TYR A 221 -13.84 5.18 -2.07
N ILE A 222 -13.08 6.28 -2.01
CA ILE A 222 -13.55 7.60 -1.58
C ILE A 222 -13.36 8.60 -2.74
N PRO A 223 -14.36 8.79 -3.61
CA PRO A 223 -14.25 9.68 -4.76
C PRO A 223 -13.95 11.12 -4.36
N ILE A 224 -13.20 11.83 -5.20
CA ILE A 224 -12.76 13.20 -4.95
C ILE A 224 -13.59 14.18 -5.79
N PRO A 225 -14.24 15.18 -5.18
CA PRO A 225 -14.90 16.26 -5.92
C PRO A 225 -13.94 16.95 -6.90
N GLY A 226 -14.37 17.15 -8.15
CA GLY A 226 -13.52 17.70 -9.21
C GLY A 226 -12.59 16.68 -9.88
N ALA A 227 -12.63 15.40 -9.50
CA ALA A 227 -11.83 14.33 -10.10
C ALA A 227 -12.66 13.04 -10.28
N ALA A 228 -13.89 13.19 -10.79
CA ALA A 228 -14.83 12.08 -10.97
C ALA A 228 -14.31 11.01 -11.95
N ASP A 229 -13.77 11.44 -13.09
CA ASP A 229 -13.08 10.62 -14.09
C ASP A 229 -11.86 9.89 -13.50
N TYR A 230 -11.03 10.57 -12.72
CA TYR A 230 -9.91 9.96 -12.00
C TYR A 230 -10.41 8.86 -11.05
N SER A 231 -11.38 9.17 -10.19
CA SER A 231 -11.94 8.23 -9.23
C SER A 231 -12.59 7.03 -9.92
N ALA A 232 -13.26 7.25 -11.07
CA ALA A 232 -13.83 6.20 -11.90
C ALA A 232 -12.75 5.28 -12.47
N THR A 233 -11.66 5.82 -13.03
CA THR A 233 -10.56 4.98 -13.54
C THR A 233 -9.88 4.16 -12.43
N LYS A 234 -9.66 4.73 -11.25
CA LYS A 234 -9.04 4.01 -10.11
C LYS A 234 -9.97 2.94 -9.53
N SER A 235 -11.29 3.18 -9.52
CA SER A 235 -12.28 2.14 -9.23
C SER A 235 -12.28 1.04 -10.29
N GLY A 236 -12.16 1.39 -11.57
CA GLY A 236 -12.04 0.45 -12.70
C GLY A 236 -10.79 -0.43 -12.58
N LEU A 237 -9.66 0.12 -12.09
CA LEU A 237 -8.45 -0.67 -11.82
C LEU A 237 -8.66 -1.72 -10.73
N CYS A 238 -9.55 -1.49 -9.74
CA CYS A 238 -9.89 -2.51 -8.75
C CYS A 238 -10.57 -3.70 -9.41
N ALA A 239 -11.58 -3.43 -10.24
CA ALA A 239 -12.30 -4.47 -10.98
C ALA A 239 -11.37 -5.22 -11.95
N LEU A 240 -10.49 -4.51 -12.67
CA LEU A 240 -9.46 -5.12 -13.52
C LEU A 240 -8.54 -6.05 -12.71
N HIS A 241 -8.04 -5.58 -11.57
CA HIS A 241 -7.16 -6.35 -10.72
C HIS A 241 -7.82 -7.64 -10.20
N GLU A 242 -9.06 -7.55 -9.73
CA GLU A 242 -9.84 -8.70 -9.26
C GLU A 242 -10.11 -9.69 -10.40
N ALA A 243 -10.54 -9.21 -11.56
CA ALA A 243 -10.78 -10.04 -12.73
C ALA A 243 -9.50 -10.76 -13.18
N LEU A 244 -8.39 -10.04 -13.34
CA LEU A 244 -7.10 -10.60 -13.74
C LEU A 244 -6.64 -11.71 -12.79
N ARG A 245 -6.84 -11.55 -11.48
CA ARG A 245 -6.54 -12.59 -10.48
C ARG A 245 -7.34 -13.86 -10.69
N LEU A 246 -8.63 -13.73 -10.98
CA LEU A 246 -9.50 -14.86 -11.27
C LEU A 246 -9.09 -15.54 -12.58
N GLU A 247 -8.75 -14.78 -13.61
CA GLU A 247 -8.26 -15.33 -14.88
C GLU A 247 -6.94 -16.10 -14.71
N LEU A 248 -5.96 -15.51 -14.02
CA LEU A 248 -4.67 -16.16 -13.72
C LEU A 248 -4.87 -17.50 -13.01
N ARG A 249 -5.77 -17.55 -12.03
CA ARG A 249 -6.03 -18.76 -11.24
C ARG A 249 -6.87 -19.79 -12.00
N HIS A 250 -7.95 -19.36 -12.64
CA HIS A 250 -8.99 -20.26 -13.11
C HIS A 250 -8.93 -20.53 -14.61
N ILE A 251 -8.48 -19.57 -15.42
CA ILE A 251 -8.35 -19.71 -16.88
C ILE A 251 -6.93 -20.16 -17.22
N TYR A 252 -5.93 -19.35 -16.88
CA TYR A 252 -4.54 -19.56 -17.30
C TYR A 252 -3.78 -20.57 -16.45
N LYS A 253 -4.28 -20.90 -15.25
CA LYS A 253 -3.64 -21.78 -14.26
C LYS A 253 -2.21 -21.34 -13.89
N ALA A 254 -1.93 -20.04 -14.01
CA ALA A 254 -0.65 -19.42 -13.71
C ALA A 254 -0.58 -19.00 -12.24
N ASN A 255 -0.68 -19.98 -11.34
CA ASN A 255 -0.87 -19.74 -9.90
C ASN A 255 0.30 -19.01 -9.20
N LYS A 256 1.47 -18.94 -9.84
CA LYS A 256 2.65 -18.24 -9.33
C LYS A 256 2.74 -16.79 -9.81
N VAL A 257 1.99 -16.39 -10.82
CA VAL A 257 1.95 -15.00 -11.27
C VAL A 257 1.22 -14.17 -10.21
N ARG A 258 1.95 -13.25 -9.60
CA ARG A 258 1.49 -12.39 -8.51
C ARG A 258 0.80 -11.16 -9.03
N THR A 259 -0.12 -10.64 -8.24
CA THR A 259 -0.75 -9.35 -8.49
C THR A 259 -0.77 -8.53 -7.22
N SER A 260 -0.41 -7.27 -7.32
CA SER A 260 -0.55 -6.29 -6.23
C SER A 260 -1.32 -5.07 -6.70
N LEU A 261 -2.16 -4.53 -5.82
CA LEU A 261 -2.88 -3.28 -6.04
C LEU A 261 -2.57 -2.32 -4.90
N VAL A 262 -2.08 -1.13 -5.22
CA VAL A 262 -1.66 -0.15 -4.22
C VAL A 262 -2.63 1.03 -4.21
N HIS A 263 -3.11 1.41 -3.03
CA HIS A 263 -3.99 2.56 -2.80
C HIS A 263 -3.29 3.57 -1.88
N PRO A 264 -2.48 4.46 -2.45
CA PRO A 264 -1.86 5.53 -1.67
C PRO A 264 -2.88 6.63 -1.30
N LEU A 265 -2.65 7.23 -0.14
CA LEU A 265 -3.14 8.55 0.26
C LEU A 265 -2.38 9.64 -0.53
N TRP A 266 -2.88 10.87 -0.46
CA TRP A 266 -2.19 12.08 -0.90
C TRP A 266 -0.71 12.03 -0.54
N THR A 267 0.14 12.01 -1.57
CA THR A 267 1.60 12.00 -1.42
C THR A 267 2.17 13.11 -2.28
N HIS A 268 3.13 13.87 -1.74
CA HIS A 268 3.75 14.98 -2.45
C HIS A 268 4.42 14.52 -3.75
N THR A 269 3.76 14.82 -4.86
CA THR A 269 4.14 14.47 -6.23
C THR A 269 3.53 15.51 -7.18
N PRO A 270 4.03 15.63 -8.43
CA PRO A 270 3.42 16.51 -9.42
C PRO A 270 1.92 16.27 -9.65
N LEU A 271 1.43 15.04 -9.45
CA LEU A 271 0.04 14.64 -9.69
C LEU A 271 -0.97 15.35 -8.77
N ILE A 272 -0.59 15.67 -7.53
CA ILE A 272 -1.51 16.26 -6.54
C ILE A 272 -1.45 17.78 -6.47
N LYS A 273 -0.61 18.42 -7.29
CA LYS A 273 -0.32 19.86 -7.24
C LYS A 273 -1.58 20.73 -7.25
N ASP A 274 -2.56 20.39 -8.08
CA ASP A 274 -3.83 21.12 -8.20
C ASP A 274 -4.73 21.01 -6.96
N PHE A 275 -4.46 20.03 -6.08
CA PHE A 275 -5.21 19.77 -4.85
C PHE A 275 -4.52 20.31 -3.60
N GLU A 276 -3.22 20.61 -3.64
CA GLU A 276 -2.45 21.07 -2.47
C GLU A 276 -3.07 22.26 -1.72
N PRO A 277 -3.64 23.28 -2.38
CA PRO A 277 -4.32 24.38 -1.67
C PRO A 277 -5.48 23.89 -0.78
N ASP A 278 -6.37 23.05 -1.33
CA ASP A 278 -7.52 22.51 -0.60
C ASP A 278 -7.10 21.59 0.53
N LEU A 279 -6.10 20.73 0.29
CA LEU A 279 -5.59 19.81 1.30
C LEU A 279 -5.05 20.58 2.51
N LYS A 280 -4.37 21.71 2.26
CA LYS A 280 -3.86 22.60 3.30
C LYS A 280 -4.97 23.33 4.03
N GLU A 281 -5.97 23.85 3.33
CA GLU A 281 -7.12 24.55 3.91
C GLU A 281 -7.95 23.62 4.82
N LEU A 282 -8.19 22.38 4.37
CA LEU A 282 -8.96 21.37 5.09
C LEU A 282 -8.15 20.64 6.18
N GLY A 283 -6.84 20.91 6.28
CA GLY A 283 -5.95 20.23 7.22
C GLY A 283 -5.83 18.72 7.00
N LEU A 284 -5.98 18.27 5.75
CA LEU A 284 -5.91 16.85 5.40
C LEU A 284 -4.44 16.38 5.36
N PRO A 285 -4.13 15.20 5.92
CA PRO A 285 -2.76 14.71 5.97
C PRO A 285 -2.23 14.36 4.58
N THR A 286 -0.97 14.70 4.33
CA THR A 286 -0.19 14.30 3.17
C THR A 286 1.03 13.50 3.60
N LEU A 287 1.43 12.54 2.75
CA LEU A 287 2.62 11.72 2.95
C LEU A 287 3.82 12.30 2.21
N GLN A 288 5.00 12.10 2.78
CA GLN A 288 6.25 12.22 2.05
C GLN A 288 6.43 11.04 1.08
N LEU A 289 7.17 11.29 0.00
CA LEU A 289 7.34 10.31 -1.07
C LEU A 289 7.88 8.96 -0.57
N ASP A 290 8.89 8.97 0.31
CA ASP A 290 9.48 7.73 0.83
C ASP A 290 8.53 6.94 1.75
N GLU A 291 7.61 7.62 2.46
CA GLU A 291 6.60 6.96 3.29
C GLU A 291 5.64 6.10 2.44
N THR A 292 5.35 6.56 1.22
CA THR A 292 4.52 5.81 0.28
C THR A 292 5.31 4.74 -0.47
N ILE A 293 6.55 5.02 -0.86
CA ILE A 293 7.33 4.14 -1.74
C ILE A 293 7.95 2.96 -0.99
N ASN A 294 8.34 3.12 0.28
CA ASN A 294 8.95 2.03 1.04
C ASN A 294 8.02 0.82 1.20
N PRO A 295 6.74 0.96 1.57
CA PRO A 295 5.79 -0.16 1.58
C PRO A 295 5.60 -0.82 0.21
N ILE A 296 5.52 -0.03 -0.86
CA ILE A 296 5.33 -0.52 -2.25
C ILE A 296 6.50 -1.42 -2.66
N VAL A 297 7.72 -0.93 -2.48
CA VAL A 297 8.93 -1.68 -2.79
C VAL A 297 9.11 -2.87 -1.84
N GLY A 298 8.71 -2.73 -0.58
CA GLY A 298 8.66 -3.84 0.38
C GLY A 298 7.72 -4.97 -0.07
N GLN A 299 6.57 -4.63 -0.66
CA GLN A 299 5.65 -5.62 -1.22
C GLN A 299 6.27 -6.41 -2.37
N LEU A 300 6.94 -5.72 -3.30
CA LEU A 300 7.66 -6.38 -4.39
C LEU A 300 8.67 -7.38 -3.81
N TYR A 301 9.55 -6.92 -2.92
CA TYR A 301 10.58 -7.76 -2.32
C TYR A 301 10.04 -8.91 -1.45
N SER A 302 8.79 -8.85 -1.01
CA SER A 302 8.15 -9.96 -0.29
C SER A 302 7.92 -11.18 -1.17
N GLY A 303 7.86 -11.02 -2.50
CA GLY A 303 7.50 -12.07 -3.45
C GLY A 303 6.01 -12.48 -3.42
N TYR A 304 5.21 -11.79 -2.61
CA TYR A 304 3.77 -12.01 -2.50
C TYR A 304 2.98 -10.93 -3.25
N GLY A 305 1.84 -11.33 -3.82
CA GLY A 305 0.78 -10.41 -4.22
C GLY A 305 -0.06 -9.93 -3.04
N GLY A 306 -0.84 -8.88 -3.25
CA GLY A 306 -1.82 -8.38 -2.29
C GLY A 306 -2.28 -6.94 -2.50
N THR A 307 -3.31 -6.54 -1.78
CA THR A 307 -3.86 -5.17 -1.80
C THR A 307 -3.28 -4.33 -0.66
N LEU A 308 -2.68 -3.19 -1.00
CA LEU A 308 -1.98 -2.32 -0.06
C LEU A 308 -2.72 -1.00 0.07
N ILE A 309 -3.10 -0.63 1.28
CA ILE A 309 -3.55 0.72 1.61
C ILE A 309 -2.37 1.45 2.23
N VAL A 310 -1.96 2.59 1.67
CA VAL A 310 -0.79 3.32 2.14
C VAL A 310 -1.21 4.70 2.61
N PRO A 311 -1.20 4.98 3.94
CA PRO A 311 -0.67 4.16 5.03
C PRO A 311 -1.67 3.08 5.52
N ASN A 312 -1.14 1.96 6.04
CA ASN A 312 -1.93 0.77 6.38
C ASN A 312 -3.09 1.01 7.36
N HIS A 313 -2.96 2.00 8.26
CA HIS A 313 -4.02 2.30 9.24
C HIS A 313 -5.29 2.88 8.61
N LEU A 314 -5.24 3.32 7.34
CA LEU A 314 -6.40 3.74 6.58
C LEU A 314 -7.14 2.57 5.91
N GLY A 315 -6.82 1.32 6.24
CA GLY A 315 -7.54 0.15 5.72
C GLY A 315 -9.06 0.23 5.89
N PHE A 316 -9.54 0.85 6.96
CA PHE A 316 -10.98 1.04 7.20
C PHE A 316 -11.67 1.90 6.15
N ALA A 317 -10.94 2.76 5.43
CA ALA A 317 -11.47 3.61 4.36
C ALA A 317 -12.08 2.81 3.20
N THR A 318 -11.62 1.56 3.00
CA THR A 318 -12.18 0.65 2.00
C THR A 318 -13.64 0.28 2.27
N GLY A 319 -14.08 0.36 3.54
CA GLY A 319 -15.46 0.11 3.96
C GLY A 319 -16.38 1.33 3.89
N ILE A 320 -15.88 2.52 3.55
CA ILE A 320 -16.63 3.79 3.56
C ILE A 320 -17.26 4.08 2.18
N ARG A 321 -17.66 3.05 1.41
CA ARG A 321 -18.41 3.33 0.18
C ARG A 321 -19.77 3.95 0.56
N GLY A 322 -20.01 5.17 0.06
CA GLY A 322 -21.32 5.81 0.07
C GLY A 322 -22.28 5.16 -0.91
#